data_AF-A0A945B0X2-F1
#
_entry.id   AF-A0A945B0X2-F1
#
_cell.length_a   1.000
_cell.length_b   1.000
_cell.length_c   1.000
_cell.angle_alpha   90.00
_cell.angle_beta   90.00
_cell.angle_gamma   90.00
#
_symmetry.space_group_name_H-M   'P 1'
#
loop_
_entity.id
_entity.type
_entity.pdbx_description
1 polymer ?
#
loop_
_entity_poly.entity_id
_entity_poly.type
_entity_poly.pdbx_seq_one_letter_code
_entity_poly.pdbx_strand_id
1 'polypeptide(L)'
;MVKSVVTYNDRVAKMKKSGDEDRQLRLAKAYVQRLDRRLKKATEANDKLAVAYLHQEAKVVLRKLRQNICSLQDMLDNAEVNT
;
A
#
# COMPACT_ATOMS: atom_id res chain seq x y z
N MET A 1 -16.92 -7.54 10.16
CA MET A 1 -16.17 -6.28 9.97
C MET A 1 -15.31 -6.38 8.70
N VAL A 2 -15.58 -5.58 7.67
CA VAL A 2 -14.67 -5.41 6.54
C VAL A 2 -13.45 -4.64 7.07
N LYS A 3 -12.26 -5.25 7.03
CA LYS A 3 -11.02 -4.53 7.41
C LYS A 3 -10.85 -3.33 6.48
N SER A 4 -10.76 -2.13 7.05
CA SER A 4 -10.44 -0.89 6.35
C SER A 4 -9.20 -1.08 5.45
N VAL A 5 -9.26 -0.59 4.21
CA VAL A 5 -8.11 -0.60 3.30
C VAL A 5 -7.04 0.33 3.86
N VAL A 6 -5.80 -0.16 3.96
CA VAL A 6 -4.66 0.69 4.31
C VAL A 6 -4.49 1.74 3.22
N THR A 7 -4.71 3.01 3.57
CA THR A 7 -4.66 4.14 2.63
C THR A 7 -3.21 4.52 2.28
N TYR A 8 -3.06 5.44 1.32
CA TYR A 8 -1.76 6.03 1.01
C TYR A 8 -1.18 6.78 2.22
N ASN A 9 -1.99 7.62 2.87
CA ASN A 9 -1.56 8.41 4.04
C ASN A 9 -1.14 7.51 5.21
N ASP A 10 -1.85 6.39 5.45
CA ASP A 10 -1.48 5.42 6.49
C ASP A 10 -0.10 4.79 6.27
N ARG A 11 0.32 4.67 5.01
CA ARG A 11 1.64 4.13 4.66
C ARG A 11 2.72 5.19 4.81
N VAL A 12 2.46 6.41 4.33
CA VAL A 12 3.38 7.54 4.47
C VAL A 12 3.62 7.88 5.95
N ALA A 13 2.57 7.88 6.78
CA ALA A 13 2.69 8.14 8.21
C ALA A 13 3.60 7.15 8.96
N LYS A 14 3.84 5.97 8.39
CA LYS A 14 4.72 4.92 8.93
C LYS A 14 6.17 5.04 8.45
N MET A 15 6.46 5.93 7.51
CA MET A 15 7.82 6.23 7.07
C MET A 15 8.42 7.23 8.05
N LYS A 16 9.59 6.89 8.60
CA LYS A 16 10.31 7.73 9.57
C LYS A 16 11.73 8.04 9.15
N LYS A 17 12.30 7.19 8.29
CA LYS A 17 13.67 7.27 7.83
C LYS A 17 13.79 6.80 6.38
N SER A 18 14.89 7.15 5.74
CA SER A 18 15.26 6.67 4.43
C SER A 18 15.23 5.14 4.35
N GLY A 19 14.72 4.61 3.25
CA GLY A 19 14.47 3.18 3.04
C GLY A 19 13.11 2.69 3.56
N ASP A 20 12.39 3.49 4.36
CA ASP A 20 11.01 3.13 4.75
C ASP A 20 10.05 3.24 3.57
N GLU A 21 10.27 4.16 2.64
CA GLU A 21 9.48 4.32 1.42
C GLU A 21 9.52 3.04 0.57
N ASP A 22 10.71 2.48 0.36
CA ASP A 22 10.92 1.20 -0.31
C ASP A 22 10.30 0.02 0.45
N ARG A 23 10.40 0.04 1.78
CA ARG A 23 9.74 -0.97 2.63
C ARG A 23 8.22 -0.90 2.50
N GLN A 24 7.63 0.28 2.55
CA GLN A 24 6.19 0.46 2.41
C GLN A 24 5.70 0.12 1.00
N LEU A 25 6.50 0.40 -0.04
CA LEU A 25 6.23 -0.01 -1.41
C LEU A 25 6.19 -1.54 -1.53
N ARG A 26 7.16 -2.25 -0.95
CA ARG A 26 7.17 -3.73 -0.90
C ARG A 26 5.94 -4.28 -0.16
N LEU A 27 5.59 -3.70 0.99
CA LEU A 27 4.39 -4.09 1.74
C LEU A 27 3.10 -3.85 0.96
N ALA A 28 3.00 -2.75 0.20
CA ALA A 28 1.85 -2.47 -0.65
C ALA A 28 1.73 -3.50 -1.78
N LYS A 29 2.84 -3.85 -2.44
CA LYS A 29 2.88 -4.89 -3.47
C LYS A 29 2.46 -6.25 -2.93
N ALA A 30 2.97 -6.66 -1.78
CA ALA A 30 2.61 -7.91 -1.13
C ALA A 30 1.11 -7.97 -0.77
N TYR A 31 0.55 -6.84 -0.31
CA TYR A 31 -0.87 -6.75 0.01
C TYR A 31 -1.76 -6.93 -1.24
N VAL A 32 -1.43 -6.27 -2.34
CA VAL A 32 -2.12 -6.45 -3.63
C VAL A 32 -2.05 -7.91 -4.08
N GLN A 33 -0.87 -8.55 -4.02
CA GLN A 33 -0.71 -9.96 -4.41
C GLN A 33 -1.53 -10.91 -3.52
N ARG A 34 -1.62 -10.63 -2.22
CA ARG A 34 -2.47 -11.41 -1.30
C ARG A 34 -3.95 -11.29 -1.67
N LEU A 35 -4.41 -10.09 -2.02
CA LEU A 35 -5.80 -9.86 -2.45
C LEU A 35 -6.09 -10.53 -3.80
N ASP A 36 -5.16 -10.50 -4.75
CA ASP A 36 -5.29 -11.24 -6.03
C ASP A 36 -5.43 -12.75 -5.79
N ARG A 37 -4.60 -13.34 -4.91
CA ARG A 37 -4.73 -14.75 -4.51
C ARG A 37 -6.06 -15.05 -3.83
N ARG A 38 -6.56 -14.12 -3.00
CA ARG A 38 -7.85 -14.28 -2.33
C ARG A 38 -9.01 -14.18 -3.32
N LEU A 39 -8.94 -13.26 -4.28
CA LEU A 39 -9.95 -13.11 -5.32
C LEU A 39 -10.10 -14.38 -6.16
N LYS A 40 -8.97 -15.02 -6.50
CA LYS A 40 -8.94 -16.31 -7.22
C LYS A 40 -9.54 -17.47 -6.42
N LYS A 41 -9.49 -17.40 -5.09
CA LYS A 41 -10.02 -18.45 -4.18
C LYS A 41 -11.45 -18.19 -3.72
N ALA A 42 -11.94 -16.96 -3.84
CA ALA A 42 -13.31 -16.63 -3.45
C ALA A 42 -14.29 -17.37 -4.37
N THR A 43 -15.21 -18.14 -3.78
CA THR A 43 -16.26 -18.87 -4.49
C THR A 43 -17.56 -18.08 -4.52
N GLU A 44 -17.92 -17.52 -3.37
CA GLU A 44 -19.13 -16.74 -3.13
C GLU A 44 -19.10 -15.38 -3.82
N ALA A 45 -20.22 -15.00 -4.45
CA ALA A 45 -20.35 -13.74 -5.17
C ALA A 45 -20.10 -12.51 -4.27
N ASN A 46 -20.60 -12.54 -3.03
CA ASN A 46 -20.43 -11.43 -2.07
C ASN A 46 -18.98 -11.28 -1.61
N ASP A 47 -18.26 -12.39 -1.37
CA ASP A 47 -16.83 -12.33 -1.00
C ASP A 47 -15.97 -11.90 -2.20
N LYS A 48 -16.30 -12.36 -3.42
CA LYS A 48 -15.66 -11.87 -4.65
C LYS A 48 -15.80 -10.36 -4.81
N LEU A 49 -17.00 -9.81 -4.62
CA LEU A 49 -17.24 -8.37 -4.76
C LEU A 49 -16.47 -7.57 -3.70
N ALA A 50 -16.52 -8.01 -2.44
CA ALA A 50 -15.78 -7.37 -1.36
C ALA A 50 -14.27 -7.39 -1.59
N VAL A 51 -13.71 -8.54 -2.00
CA VAL A 51 -12.27 -8.67 -2.27
C VAL A 51 -11.86 -7.89 -3.51
N ALA A 52 -12.70 -7.85 -4.56
CA ALA A 52 -12.44 -7.07 -5.77
C ALA A 52 -12.36 -5.56 -5.46
N TYR A 53 -13.29 -5.04 -4.64
CA TYR A 53 -13.24 -3.66 -4.18
C TYR A 53 -11.94 -3.36 -3.41
N LEU A 54 -11.60 -4.19 -2.42
CA LEU A 54 -10.36 -4.05 -1.65
C LEU A 54 -9.11 -4.13 -2.54
N HIS A 55 -9.12 -5.00 -3.55
CA HIS A 55 -8.02 -5.18 -4.49
C HIS A 55 -7.81 -3.94 -5.35
N GLN A 56 -8.90 -3.33 -5.84
CA GLN A 56 -8.82 -2.11 -6.63
C GLN A 56 -8.26 -0.95 -5.81
N GLU A 57 -8.76 -0.73 -4.61
CA GLU A 57 -8.24 0.30 -3.69
C GLU A 57 -6.76 0.09 -3.37
N ALA A 58 -6.35 -1.16 -3.10
CA ALA A 58 -4.95 -1.48 -2.86
C ALA A 58 -4.05 -1.18 -4.07
N LYS A 59 -4.54 -1.39 -5.31
CA LYS A 59 -3.81 -1.02 -6.53
C LYS A 59 -3.66 0.49 -6.68
N VAL A 60 -4.68 1.27 -6.33
CA VAL A 60 -4.60 2.74 -6.34
C VAL A 60 -3.52 3.21 -5.37
N VAL A 61 -3.49 2.67 -4.15
CA VAL A 61 -2.46 3.00 -3.15
C VAL A 61 -1.06 2.62 -3.64
N LEU A 62 -0.90 1.42 -4.21
CA LEU A 62 0.39 0.99 -4.77
C LEU A 62 0.85 1.90 -5.92
N ARG A 63 -0.07 2.33 -6.80
CA ARG A 63 0.25 3.27 -7.88
C ARG A 63 0.73 4.61 -7.34
N LYS A 64 0.01 5.17 -6.35
CA LYS A 64 0.40 6.43 -5.70
C LYS A 64 1.79 6.33 -5.08
N LEU A 65 2.09 5.25 -4.37
CA LEU A 65 3.44 5.04 -3.82
C LEU A 65 4.53 4.99 -4.89
N ARG A 66 4.31 4.27 -5.99
CA ARG A 66 5.27 4.22 -7.10
C ARG A 66 5.52 5.59 -7.73
N GLN A 67 4.47 6.40 -7.87
CA GLN A 67 4.56 7.72 -8.47
C GLN A 67 5.30 8.72 -7.58
N ASN A 68 5.24 8.53 -6.25
CA ASN A 68 5.83 9.46 -5.29
C ASN A 68 7.11 8.93 -4.64
N ILE A 69 7.65 7.79 -5.07
CA ILE A 69 8.74 7.10 -4.35
C ILE A 69 9.99 7.97 -4.22
N CYS A 70 10.41 8.63 -5.31
CA CYS A 70 11.55 9.55 -5.30
C CYS A 70 11.31 10.74 -4.36
N SER A 71 10.14 11.39 -4.47
CA SER A 71 9.80 12.54 -3.60
C SER A 71 9.71 12.15 -2.13
N LEU A 72 9.24 10.94 -1.82
CA LEU A 72 9.21 10.41 -0.46
C LEU A 72 10.63 10.14 0.06
N GLN A 73 11.51 9.60 -0.78
CA GLN A 73 12.91 9.39 -0.44
C GLN A 73 13.60 10.73 -0.15
N ASP A 74 13.48 11.71 -1.05
CA ASP A 74 14.04 13.06 -0.85
C ASP A 74 13.54 13.69 0.45
N MET A 75 12.24 13.56 0.75
CA MET A 75 11.65 14.09 1.99
C MET A 75 12.25 13.42 3.23
N LEU A 76 12.46 12.10 3.19
CA LEU A 76 13.00 11.33 4.31
C LEU A 76 14.49 11.61 4.51
N ASP A 77 15.26 11.66 3.43
CA ASP A 77 16.69 12.00 3.47
C ASP A 77 16.90 13.41 4.06
N ASN A 78 16.11 14.40 3.63
CA ASN A 78 16.15 15.75 4.19
C ASN A 78 15.68 15.82 5.66
N ALA A 79 14.75 14.95 6.07
CA ALA A 79 14.30 14.89 7.45
C ALA A 79 15.39 14.34 8.38
N GLU A 80 16.17 13.35 7.93
CA GLU A 80 17.30 12.79 8.70
C GLU A 80 18.43 13.79 8.89
N VAL A 81 18.73 14.61 7.89
CA VAL A 81 19.81 15.62 7.96
C VAL A 81 19.52 16.73 8.99
N ASN A 82 18.25 16.95 9.33
CA ASN A 82 17.83 18.00 10.27
C ASN A 82 17.64 17.52 11.72
N THR A 83 17.98 16.26 12.01
CA THR A 83 17.94 15.64 13.36
C THR A 83 19.33 15.28 13.86
#